data_AF-A0A9W6B7X4-F1
#
_entry.id   AF-A0A9W6B7X4-F1
#
_cell.length_a   1.000
_cell.length_b   1.000
_cell.length_c   1.000
_cell.angle_alpha   90.00
_cell.angle_beta   90.00
_cell.angle_gamma   90.00
#
_symmetry.space_group_name_H-M   'P 1'
#
loop_
_entity.id
_entity.type
_entity.pdbx_description
1 polymer ?
#
loop_
_entity_poly.entity_id
_entity_poly.type
_entity_poly.pdbx_seq_one_letter_code
_entity_poly.pdbx_strand_id
1 'polypeptide(L)'
;MSNNNNRALLTERHSFINDTIFRTKISIHTVKRLWHNTVKSIPRFTKAYTLSNAHMLSFSESNLWNPNDNKDNWILTAGKIENLRIAVKKINGIEVKANEVFSFWKHIGNPNFGKGYVVGREIREGCIVPTIAGGLCQLSNALYDAALKANFEIVERHRHTKVVQGSLAEQDRDATVKWNYIDLRFRYTADFRIEATLSNDKLIITFKSNKKNSGEAIPRIASRNFVQLNDCFSCGNTACFKHPNRSGVKQESGLTAYVLDDCWKEFNNYLKENGSNTDYCLLPLPNNRWVKTNRYCWSTPNPKRTKALTIAGINRAVKTRKGNRKGLNPFELSLEQDQKIATAAAKKIPLEVTHVVVQQNLLPFLYASGALGGRTFDVFMTRLPLQYLQEQLDKAFALHPDSTTLKDFRAPETLIAIENKALTQARTIITPHTGIAALFTHKTKLIPWVNPEDSNLQPTGNQILLPASGVGRKGAYEVKQLAKELNIPITVTGKASENNDFWETVEITKFDGDFTKIALVVYPAFIEHQPRQLLKALAYNIPVVATPVCGLPPNPNLHIIPVGNYHAFKNKVVEILEHTPVETI
;
A
#
# COMPACT_ATOMS: atom_id res chain seq x y z
N MET A 1 20.25 14.42 -58.88
CA MET A 1 21.19 15.23 -58.07
C MET A 1 20.44 15.83 -56.87
N SER A 2 20.53 15.24 -55.67
CA SER A 2 20.19 15.87 -54.37
C SER A 2 20.43 14.88 -53.21
N ASN A 3 21.60 14.24 -53.16
CA ASN A 3 21.93 13.30 -52.06
C ASN A 3 23.22 13.66 -51.29
N ASN A 4 23.77 14.86 -51.50
CA ASN A 4 24.96 15.33 -50.79
C ASN A 4 24.67 16.36 -49.68
N ASN A 5 23.45 16.89 -49.56
CA ASN A 5 23.14 17.90 -48.53
C ASN A 5 22.74 17.33 -47.15
N ASN A 6 22.51 16.01 -47.02
CA ASN A 6 22.15 15.40 -45.73
C ASN A 6 23.34 14.94 -44.89
N ARG A 7 24.53 14.76 -45.48
CA ARG A 7 25.73 14.38 -44.72
C ARG A 7 26.29 15.57 -43.93
N ALA A 8 26.41 16.75 -44.52
CA ALA A 8 26.88 17.95 -43.84
C ALA A 8 26.00 18.36 -42.63
N LEU A 9 24.68 18.21 -42.75
CA LEU A 9 23.69 18.50 -41.70
C LEU A 9 23.76 17.54 -40.49
N LEU A 10 24.26 16.32 -40.71
CA LEU A 10 24.48 15.32 -39.65
C LEU A 10 25.87 15.44 -39.02
N THR A 11 26.88 15.86 -39.79
CA THR A 11 28.23 16.12 -39.27
C THR A 11 28.27 17.38 -38.38
N GLU A 12 27.48 18.42 -38.69
CA GLU A 12 27.30 19.58 -37.79
C GLU A 12 26.64 19.20 -36.44
N ARG A 13 25.74 18.20 -36.46
CA ARG A 13 25.07 17.69 -35.24
C ARG A 13 25.99 16.88 -34.32
N HIS A 14 27.15 16.45 -34.81
CA HIS A 14 28.20 15.78 -34.02
C HIS A 14 29.58 16.40 -34.30
N SER A 15 29.67 17.73 -34.21
CA SER A 15 30.96 18.40 -34.10
C SER A 15 31.64 17.94 -32.81
N PHE A 16 32.67 17.10 -32.94
CA PHE A 16 33.54 16.67 -31.83
C PHE A 16 34.05 17.88 -31.04
N ILE A 17 34.28 19.00 -31.71
CA ILE A 17 34.68 20.28 -31.11
C ILE A 17 33.56 20.83 -30.23
N ASN A 18 32.31 20.85 -30.69
CA ASN A 18 31.18 21.33 -29.90
C ASN A 18 30.88 20.42 -28.70
N ASP A 19 30.98 19.10 -28.85
CA ASP A 19 30.85 18.16 -27.73
C ASP A 19 31.99 18.34 -26.72
N THR A 20 33.22 18.52 -27.20
CA THR A 20 34.39 18.79 -26.35
C THR A 20 34.23 20.11 -25.60
N ILE A 21 33.86 21.20 -26.28
CA ILE A 21 33.58 22.49 -25.64
C ILE A 21 32.48 22.36 -24.58
N PHE A 22 31.41 21.62 -24.89
CA PHE A 22 30.30 21.38 -23.96
C PHE A 22 30.76 20.59 -22.72
N ARG A 23 31.52 19.50 -22.91
CA ARG A 23 32.10 18.70 -21.81
C ARG A 23 33.08 19.50 -20.95
N THR A 24 33.93 20.32 -21.57
CA THR A 24 34.85 21.21 -20.87
C THR A 24 34.09 22.24 -20.04
N LYS A 25 33.06 22.88 -20.60
CA LYS A 25 32.18 23.80 -19.85
C LYS A 25 31.53 23.10 -18.65
N ILE A 26 30.97 21.91 -18.84
CA ILE A 26 30.38 21.12 -17.74
C ILE A 26 31.43 20.83 -16.67
N SER A 27 32.63 20.42 -17.06
CA SER A 27 33.72 20.09 -16.14
C SER A 27 34.12 21.31 -15.32
N ILE A 28 34.29 22.47 -15.95
CA ILE A 28 34.57 23.74 -15.26
C ILE A 28 33.45 24.10 -14.27
N HIS A 29 32.18 24.03 -14.68
CA HIS A 29 31.05 24.30 -13.78
C HIS A 29 30.98 23.31 -12.62
N THR A 30 31.32 22.05 -12.86
CA THR A 30 31.37 21.01 -11.84
C THR A 30 32.48 21.27 -10.83
N VAL A 31 33.69 21.60 -11.29
CA VAL A 31 34.82 21.94 -10.43
C VAL A 31 34.51 23.20 -9.63
N LYS A 32 33.98 24.25 -10.26
CA LYS A 32 33.51 25.46 -9.57
C LYS A 32 32.47 25.14 -8.49
N ARG A 33 31.54 24.23 -8.78
CA ARG A 33 30.54 23.80 -7.79
C ARG A 33 31.17 23.05 -6.63
N LEU A 34 32.09 22.13 -6.90
CA LEU A 34 32.81 21.38 -5.87
C LEU A 34 33.56 22.35 -4.96
N TRP A 35 34.33 23.28 -5.53
CA TRP A 35 35.04 24.32 -4.79
C TRP A 35 34.09 25.19 -3.95
N HIS A 36 32.98 25.64 -4.53
CA HIS A 36 32.01 26.45 -3.78
C HIS A 36 31.42 25.67 -2.59
N ASN A 37 31.13 24.38 -2.78
CA ASN A 37 30.58 23.54 -1.73
C ASN A 37 31.63 23.11 -0.68
N THR A 38 32.93 23.13 -1.00
CA THR A 38 33.98 22.92 0.01
C THR A 38 34.21 24.17 0.84
N VAL A 39 34.15 25.36 0.23
CA VAL A 39 34.29 26.65 0.94
C VAL A 39 33.04 26.95 1.78
N LYS A 40 31.84 26.72 1.25
CA LYS A 40 30.56 26.83 1.99
C LYS A 40 29.93 25.44 2.09
N SER A 41 30.27 24.72 3.16
CA SER A 41 29.70 23.39 3.40
C SER A 41 28.19 23.45 3.52
N ILE A 42 27.51 22.61 2.74
CA ILE A 42 26.05 22.46 2.81
C ILE A 42 25.75 21.19 3.58
N PRO A 43 25.08 21.27 4.74
CA PRO A 43 24.74 20.11 5.53
C PRO A 43 23.73 19.22 4.80
N ARG A 44 23.67 17.97 5.24
CA ARG A 44 22.62 17.03 4.84
C ARG A 44 21.70 16.84 6.03
N PHE A 45 20.41 17.07 5.83
CA PHE A 45 19.44 16.99 6.89
C PHE A 45 18.90 15.57 7.04
N THR A 46 18.52 15.23 8.27
CA THR A 46 17.93 13.94 8.61
C THR A 46 16.42 14.03 8.66
N LYS A 47 15.77 12.88 8.51
CA LYS A 47 14.35 12.77 8.79
C LYS A 47 14.14 12.84 10.30
N ALA A 48 13.20 13.66 10.72
CA ALA A 48 12.83 13.80 12.12
C ALA A 48 11.29 13.84 12.24
N TYR A 49 10.76 13.94 13.45
CA TYR A 49 9.32 14.04 13.72
C TYR A 49 8.95 15.23 14.59
N THR A 50 9.93 16.07 14.97
CA THR A 50 9.77 17.23 15.86
C THR A 50 8.72 18.21 15.34
N LEU A 51 8.69 18.44 14.03
CA LEU A 51 7.79 19.36 13.35
C LEU A 51 6.67 18.64 12.59
N SER A 52 6.41 17.36 12.89
CA SER A 52 5.36 16.59 12.20
C SER A 52 3.96 17.18 12.43
N ASN A 53 3.70 17.69 13.64
CA ASN A 53 2.45 18.32 14.05
C ASN A 53 2.49 19.86 13.96
N ALA A 54 3.55 20.44 13.41
CA ALA A 54 3.67 21.88 13.25
C ALA A 54 2.68 22.42 12.19
N HIS A 55 2.42 23.72 12.24
CA HIS A 55 1.49 24.37 11.31
C HIS A 55 2.03 24.37 9.88
N MET A 56 1.11 24.24 8.91
CA MET A 56 1.44 24.39 7.50
C MET A 56 1.75 25.87 7.18
N LEU A 57 2.96 26.13 6.69
CA LEU A 57 3.39 27.45 6.20
C LEU A 57 2.86 27.73 4.80
N SER A 58 3.04 26.78 3.89
CA SER A 58 2.67 26.87 2.48
C SER A 58 2.58 25.47 1.85
N PHE A 59 1.97 25.41 0.67
CA PHE A 59 1.97 24.21 -0.15
C PHE A 59 1.99 24.53 -1.66
N SER A 60 2.43 23.55 -2.44
CA SER A 60 2.34 23.53 -3.89
C SER A 60 1.86 22.16 -4.35
N GLU A 61 1.01 22.13 -5.37
CA GLU A 61 0.55 20.89 -5.99
C GLU A 61 0.64 20.94 -7.52
N SER A 62 0.81 19.78 -8.16
CA SER A 62 0.82 19.67 -9.61
C SER A 62 0.38 18.27 -10.06
N ASN A 63 -0.26 18.19 -11.23
CA ASN A 63 -0.76 16.91 -11.77
C ASN A 63 0.40 15.98 -12.17
N LEU A 64 0.26 14.70 -11.84
CA LEU A 64 1.20 13.64 -12.18
C LEU A 64 0.96 13.14 -13.61
N TRP A 65 -0.31 12.91 -13.95
CA TRP A 65 -0.77 12.36 -15.22
C TRP A 65 -1.28 13.45 -16.17
N ASN A 66 -1.12 13.22 -17.48
CA ASN A 66 -1.74 14.02 -18.53
C ASN A 66 -2.77 13.16 -19.25
N PRO A 67 -4.07 13.46 -19.17
CA PRO A 67 -5.11 12.64 -19.81
C PRO A 67 -5.04 12.66 -21.35
N ASN A 68 -4.27 13.58 -21.94
CA ASN A 68 -4.10 13.68 -23.39
C ASN A 68 -2.85 12.96 -23.91
N ASP A 69 -2.09 12.27 -23.06
CA ASP A 69 -0.90 11.53 -23.49
C ASP A 69 -1.27 10.38 -24.44
N ASN A 70 -0.56 10.29 -25.57
CA ASN A 70 -0.56 9.11 -26.43
C ASN A 70 0.25 7.95 -25.78
N LYS A 71 0.23 6.77 -26.40
CA LYS A 71 0.91 5.57 -25.86
C LYS A 71 2.42 5.77 -25.59
N ASP A 72 3.12 6.48 -26.48
CA ASP A 72 4.57 6.70 -26.36
C ASP A 72 4.90 7.73 -25.27
N ASN A 73 4.08 8.77 -25.11
CA ASN A 73 4.23 9.76 -24.05
C ASN A 73 3.81 9.18 -22.69
N TRP A 74 2.80 8.30 -22.68
CA TRP A 74 2.27 7.67 -21.47
C TRP A 74 3.35 6.92 -20.70
N ILE A 75 4.13 6.07 -21.38
CA ILE A 75 5.20 5.32 -20.72
C ILE A 75 6.31 6.25 -20.18
N LEU A 76 6.58 7.37 -20.84
CA LEU A 76 7.52 8.38 -20.37
C LEU A 76 6.97 9.18 -19.17
N THR A 77 5.66 9.45 -19.13
CA THR A 77 4.98 10.04 -17.97
C THR A 77 4.99 9.07 -16.79
N ALA A 78 4.73 7.78 -17.01
CA ALA A 78 4.87 6.74 -15.99
C ALA A 78 6.30 6.65 -15.43
N GLY A 79 7.30 6.72 -16.31
CA GLY A 79 8.72 6.78 -15.93
C GLY A 79 9.07 8.02 -15.11
N LYS A 80 8.54 9.21 -15.47
CA LYS A 80 8.64 10.43 -14.64
C LYS A 80 8.11 10.19 -13.23
N ILE A 81 6.92 9.61 -13.11
CA ILE A 81 6.27 9.40 -11.81
C ILE A 81 7.12 8.46 -10.95
N GLU A 82 7.70 7.41 -11.53
CA GLU A 82 8.65 6.55 -10.81
C GLU A 82 9.87 7.32 -10.31
N ASN A 83 10.47 8.17 -11.15
CA ASN A 83 11.58 9.03 -10.75
C ASN A 83 11.20 9.98 -9.60
N LEU A 84 9.96 10.51 -9.63
CA LEU A 84 9.41 11.33 -8.54
C LEU A 84 9.23 10.51 -7.25
N ARG A 85 8.73 9.27 -7.30
CA ARG A 85 8.64 8.38 -6.11
C ARG A 85 10.00 8.22 -5.43
N ILE A 86 11.05 8.00 -6.22
CA ILE A 86 12.42 7.84 -5.72
C ILE A 86 12.94 9.14 -5.10
N ALA A 87 12.74 10.28 -5.77
CA ALA A 87 13.24 11.58 -5.32
C ALA A 87 12.50 12.08 -4.06
N VAL A 88 11.17 12.00 -4.05
CA VAL A 88 10.33 12.43 -2.93
C VAL A 88 10.69 11.67 -1.65
N LYS A 89 10.97 10.37 -1.74
CA LYS A 89 11.39 9.57 -0.58
C LYS A 89 12.65 10.09 0.12
N LYS A 90 13.53 10.79 -0.61
CA LYS A 90 14.79 11.33 -0.06
C LYS A 90 14.62 12.66 0.68
N ILE A 91 13.57 13.42 0.38
CA ILE A 91 13.32 14.74 0.96
C ILE A 91 12.12 14.75 1.91
N ASN A 92 11.19 13.80 1.78
CA ASN A 92 10.01 13.76 2.64
C ASN A 92 10.40 13.50 4.10
N GLY A 93 9.96 14.40 4.97
CA GLY A 93 10.14 14.37 6.41
C GLY A 93 11.48 14.91 6.92
N ILE A 94 12.28 15.54 6.07
CA ILE A 94 13.50 16.22 6.53
C ILE A 94 13.14 17.50 7.30
N GLU A 95 13.92 17.80 8.33
CA GLU A 95 13.81 19.05 9.10
C GLU A 95 15.10 19.85 8.91
N VAL A 96 14.95 21.13 8.56
CA VAL A 96 16.04 22.06 8.27
C VAL A 96 16.03 23.13 9.36
N LYS A 97 17.20 23.44 9.96
CA LYS A 97 17.26 24.44 11.02
C LYS A 97 17.19 25.86 10.48
N ALA A 98 16.81 26.79 11.34
CA ALA A 98 16.79 28.21 11.06
C ALA A 98 18.09 28.66 10.38
N ASN A 99 17.95 29.40 9.28
CA ASN A 99 18.99 29.98 8.45
C ASN A 99 19.92 28.98 7.72
N GLU A 100 19.73 27.67 7.90
CA GLU A 100 20.46 26.67 7.13
C GLU A 100 19.93 26.54 5.70
N VAL A 101 20.83 26.23 4.77
CA VAL A 101 20.52 26.16 3.33
C VAL A 101 20.12 24.74 2.94
N PHE A 102 18.89 24.58 2.47
CA PHE A 102 18.47 23.39 1.75
C PHE A 102 19.10 23.39 0.34
N SER A 103 19.56 22.21 -0.10
CA SER A 103 20.02 21.97 -1.48
C SER A 103 19.33 20.73 -2.04
N PHE A 104 18.70 20.90 -3.20
CA PHE A 104 17.99 19.83 -3.91
C PHE A 104 18.92 18.66 -4.23
N TRP A 105 20.05 18.92 -4.87
CA TRP A 105 20.99 17.87 -5.27
C TRP A 105 21.78 17.28 -4.11
N LYS A 106 22.01 18.02 -3.02
CA LYS A 106 22.62 17.44 -1.80
C LYS A 106 21.77 16.29 -1.23
N HIS A 107 20.44 16.42 -1.31
CA HIS A 107 19.52 15.41 -0.77
C HIS A 107 19.22 14.29 -1.77
N ILE A 108 18.98 14.63 -3.04
CA ILE A 108 18.62 13.65 -4.08
C ILE A 108 19.85 12.89 -4.58
N GLY A 109 20.99 13.55 -4.74
CA GLY A 109 22.23 12.99 -5.28
C GLY A 109 22.15 12.63 -6.77
N ASN A 110 23.21 12.00 -7.30
CA ASN A 110 23.29 11.59 -8.72
C ASN A 110 22.10 10.70 -9.12
N PRO A 111 21.22 11.13 -10.06
CA PRO A 111 20.08 10.35 -10.49
C PRO A 111 20.46 9.43 -11.67
N ASN A 112 20.70 8.15 -11.39
CA ASN A 112 21.15 7.15 -12.38
C ASN A 112 20.43 5.80 -12.21
N PHE A 113 20.56 4.91 -13.20
CA PHE A 113 19.96 3.58 -13.19
C PHE A 113 20.34 2.73 -11.97
N GLY A 114 21.59 2.84 -11.48
CA GLY A 114 22.05 2.12 -10.30
C GLY A 114 21.32 2.50 -9.01
N LYS A 115 20.68 3.67 -8.97
CA LYS A 115 19.81 4.10 -7.86
C LYS A 115 18.31 3.88 -8.13
N GLY A 116 17.99 3.14 -9.18
CA GLY A 116 16.62 2.80 -9.57
C GLY A 116 15.91 3.82 -10.45
N TYR A 117 16.55 4.93 -10.83
CA TYR A 117 15.93 5.89 -11.76
C TYR A 117 15.73 5.24 -13.12
N VAL A 118 14.63 5.61 -13.78
CA VAL A 118 14.23 5.10 -15.08
C VAL A 118 14.18 6.21 -16.13
N VAL A 119 14.03 5.84 -17.39
CA VAL A 119 13.75 6.80 -18.46
C VAL A 119 12.37 7.39 -18.24
N GLY A 120 12.28 8.71 -18.19
CA GLY A 120 11.04 9.47 -18.09
C GLY A 120 11.02 10.63 -19.06
N ARG A 121 9.92 11.40 -19.06
CA ARG A 121 9.80 12.56 -19.94
C ARG A 121 10.64 13.74 -19.47
N GLU A 122 11.34 14.38 -20.39
CA GLU A 122 11.93 15.71 -20.27
C GLU A 122 11.34 16.60 -21.36
N ILE A 123 11.10 17.89 -21.06
CA ILE A 123 10.72 18.87 -22.09
C ILE A 123 12.00 19.58 -22.51
N ARG A 124 12.44 19.34 -23.75
CA ARG A 124 13.60 20.00 -24.34
C ARG A 124 13.17 20.71 -25.62
N GLU A 125 13.40 22.02 -25.67
CA GLU A 125 13.06 22.86 -26.81
C GLU A 125 11.55 22.83 -27.20
N GLY A 126 10.66 22.47 -26.27
CA GLY A 126 9.23 22.33 -26.52
C GLY A 126 8.80 20.91 -26.92
N CYS A 127 9.74 19.98 -27.07
CA CYS A 127 9.47 18.58 -27.39
C CYS A 127 9.62 17.69 -26.15
N ILE A 128 8.77 16.67 -26.04
CA ILE A 128 8.97 15.57 -25.09
C ILE A 128 10.10 14.68 -25.60
N VAL A 129 11.16 14.54 -24.80
CA VAL A 129 12.29 13.66 -25.07
C VAL A 129 12.48 12.66 -23.92
N PRO A 130 12.86 11.40 -24.23
CA PRO A 130 13.17 10.41 -23.22
C PRO A 130 14.53 10.69 -22.58
N THR A 131 14.56 10.86 -21.26
CA THR A 131 15.80 11.11 -20.51
C THR A 131 15.83 10.30 -19.22
N ILE A 132 17.02 9.82 -18.83
CA ILE A 132 17.25 9.18 -17.54
C ILE A 132 16.89 10.16 -16.43
N ALA A 133 16.07 9.72 -15.46
CA ALA A 133 15.56 10.58 -14.40
C ALA A 133 14.75 11.79 -14.91
N GLY A 134 14.15 11.68 -16.10
CA GLY A 134 13.30 12.71 -16.68
C GLY A 134 12.16 13.11 -15.74
N GLY A 135 11.92 14.42 -15.69
CA GLY A 135 10.79 15.05 -15.01
C GLY A 135 11.00 15.40 -13.52
N LEU A 136 12.22 15.29 -13.00
CA LEU A 136 12.59 15.82 -11.69
C LEU A 136 12.42 17.35 -11.56
N CYS A 137 12.41 18.10 -12.67
CA CYS A 137 12.09 19.52 -12.66
C CYS A 137 10.68 19.81 -12.11
N GLN A 138 9.74 18.87 -12.20
CA GLN A 138 8.42 19.03 -11.57
C GLN A 138 8.55 19.15 -10.05
N LEU A 139 9.48 18.43 -9.44
CA LEU A 139 9.72 18.47 -8.00
C LEU A 139 10.42 19.76 -7.57
N SER A 140 11.44 20.21 -8.32
CA SER A 140 12.12 21.48 -8.01
C SER A 140 11.18 22.67 -8.18
N ASN A 141 10.34 22.70 -9.22
CA ASN A 141 9.31 23.72 -9.40
C ASN A 141 8.36 23.76 -8.20
N ALA A 142 7.85 22.61 -7.74
CA ALA A 142 6.94 22.56 -6.61
C ALA A 142 7.59 23.01 -5.28
N LEU A 143 8.85 22.64 -5.04
CA LEU A 143 9.62 23.12 -3.88
C LEU A 143 9.83 24.64 -3.91
N TYR A 144 10.21 25.17 -5.08
CA TYR A 144 10.41 26.60 -5.27
C TYR A 144 9.10 27.38 -5.11
N ASP A 145 8.01 26.90 -5.71
CA ASP A 145 6.67 27.48 -5.59
C ASP A 145 6.21 27.60 -4.13
N ALA A 146 6.35 26.51 -3.37
CA ALA A 146 6.03 26.49 -1.95
C ALA A 146 6.96 27.42 -1.15
N ALA A 147 8.23 27.54 -1.53
CA ALA A 147 9.22 28.36 -0.82
C ALA A 147 8.90 29.85 -1.01
N LEU A 148 8.55 30.26 -2.23
CA LEU A 148 8.07 31.60 -2.53
C LEU A 148 6.82 31.95 -1.73
N LYS A 149 5.82 31.06 -1.68
CA LYS A 149 4.57 31.27 -0.90
C LYS A 149 4.81 31.41 0.61
N ALA A 150 5.92 30.88 1.12
CA ALA A 150 6.30 30.98 2.52
C ALA A 150 7.34 32.09 2.78
N ASN A 151 7.64 32.93 1.78
CA ASN A 151 8.66 33.99 1.85
C ASN A 151 10.04 33.47 2.29
N PHE A 152 10.45 32.33 1.75
CA PHE A 152 11.80 31.80 1.98
C PHE A 152 12.81 32.61 1.15
N GLU A 153 14.03 32.72 1.67
CA GLU A 153 15.12 33.30 0.90
C GLU A 153 15.62 32.29 -0.12
N ILE A 154 15.59 32.68 -1.39
CA ILE A 154 16.04 31.85 -2.51
C ILE A 154 17.53 32.12 -2.75
N VAL A 155 18.36 31.17 -2.32
CA VAL A 155 19.83 31.26 -2.38
C VAL A 155 20.35 30.94 -3.78
N GLU A 156 19.70 30.02 -4.49
CA GLU A 156 20.03 29.68 -5.87
C GLU A 156 18.79 29.21 -6.62
N ARG A 157 18.55 29.81 -7.80
CA ARG A 157 17.49 29.42 -8.73
C ARG A 157 17.93 29.70 -10.17
N HIS A 158 17.58 28.80 -11.08
CA HIS A 158 17.80 28.93 -12.51
C HIS A 158 16.49 28.78 -13.26
N ARG A 159 16.25 29.64 -14.25
CA ARG A 159 15.06 29.60 -15.12
C ARG A 159 15.22 28.56 -16.22
N HIS A 160 14.11 27.94 -16.64
CA HIS A 160 14.11 27.15 -17.87
C HIS A 160 14.32 28.08 -19.06
N THR A 161 15.09 27.62 -20.05
CA THR A 161 15.39 28.40 -21.27
C THR A 161 14.14 28.64 -22.13
N LYS A 162 13.10 27.81 -21.98
CA LYS A 162 11.79 28.00 -22.60
C LYS A 162 10.70 27.98 -21.54
N VAL A 163 9.81 28.96 -21.61
CA VAL A 163 8.57 28.99 -20.83
C VAL A 163 7.53 28.13 -21.53
N VAL A 164 7.03 27.11 -20.85
CA VAL A 164 5.92 26.27 -21.34
C VAL A 164 4.61 26.93 -20.93
N GLN A 165 3.71 27.13 -21.88
CA GLN A 165 2.42 27.75 -21.60
C GLN A 165 1.61 26.91 -20.59
N GLY A 166 0.94 27.55 -19.64
CA GLY A 166 0.23 26.90 -18.54
C GLY A 166 1.12 26.26 -17.46
N SER A 167 2.44 26.43 -17.52
CA SER A 167 3.36 25.96 -16.49
C SER A 167 3.68 27.05 -15.46
N LEU A 168 4.18 26.66 -14.29
CA LEU A 168 4.69 27.59 -13.29
C LEU A 168 5.76 28.56 -13.84
N ALA A 169 6.44 28.21 -14.94
CA ALA A 169 7.42 29.08 -15.60
C ALA A 169 6.81 30.37 -16.16
N GLU A 170 5.52 30.38 -16.54
CA GLU A 170 4.85 31.60 -17.02
C GLU A 170 4.77 32.68 -15.95
N GLN A 171 4.71 32.25 -14.69
CA GLN A 171 4.60 33.13 -13.54
C GLN A 171 5.96 33.41 -12.90
N ASP A 172 7.05 33.03 -13.57
CA ASP A 172 8.41 33.04 -13.02
C ASP A 172 8.58 32.16 -11.75
N ARG A 173 7.77 31.09 -11.66
CA ARG A 173 7.70 30.15 -10.53
C ARG A 173 8.32 28.79 -10.85
N ASP A 174 9.24 28.75 -11.81
CA ASP A 174 10.00 27.56 -12.17
C ASP A 174 11.44 27.58 -11.64
N ALA A 175 12.00 26.39 -11.42
CA ALA A 175 13.37 26.15 -11.03
C ALA A 175 13.93 24.95 -11.81
N THR A 176 14.79 25.21 -12.79
CA THR A 176 15.53 24.16 -13.49
C THR A 176 16.61 23.58 -12.60
N VAL A 177 16.81 22.27 -12.69
CA VAL A 177 17.87 21.55 -11.98
C VAL A 177 18.60 20.63 -12.95
N LYS A 178 19.93 20.57 -12.84
CA LYS A 178 20.76 19.64 -13.60
C LYS A 178 21.91 19.14 -12.74
N TRP A 179 21.96 17.81 -12.58
CA TRP A 179 23.02 17.18 -11.82
C TRP A 179 24.37 17.41 -12.53
N ASN A 180 25.43 17.88 -11.87
CA ASN A 180 25.56 18.28 -10.46
C ASN A 180 25.90 19.76 -10.26
N TYR A 181 25.61 20.62 -11.24
CA TYR A 181 26.09 22.01 -11.27
C TYR A 181 24.98 23.08 -11.32
N ILE A 182 23.73 22.71 -11.61
CA ILE A 182 22.55 23.61 -11.55
C ILE A 182 21.63 23.10 -10.43
N ASP A 183 21.47 23.86 -9.36
CA ASP A 183 20.78 23.44 -8.13
C ASP A 183 19.63 24.39 -7.77
N LEU A 184 18.73 23.92 -6.90
CA LEU A 184 17.74 24.76 -6.23
C LEU A 184 18.14 24.82 -4.75
N ARG A 185 18.37 26.05 -4.26
CA ARG A 185 18.75 26.29 -2.86
C ARG A 185 17.92 27.40 -2.24
N PHE A 186 17.48 27.17 -1.00
CA PHE A 186 16.71 28.14 -0.24
C PHE A 186 16.95 27.96 1.26
N ARG A 187 16.66 28.99 2.04
CA ARG A 187 16.70 28.96 3.51
C ARG A 187 15.51 29.72 4.10
N TYR A 188 15.21 29.42 5.37
CA TYR A 188 14.14 30.08 6.10
C TYR A 188 14.61 30.53 7.48
N THR A 189 14.01 31.59 8.02
CA THR A 189 14.42 32.21 9.28
C THR A 189 14.08 31.39 10.53
N ALA A 190 13.36 30.29 10.38
CA ALA A 190 12.99 29.37 11.46
C ALA A 190 13.16 27.91 11.01
N ASP A 191 13.15 26.99 11.97
CA ASP A 191 13.15 25.56 11.68
C ASP A 191 11.92 25.19 10.83
N PHE A 192 12.11 24.39 9.78
CA PHE A 192 11.02 23.95 8.93
C PHE A 192 11.16 22.49 8.50
N ARG A 193 10.02 21.88 8.21
CA ARG A 193 9.88 20.51 7.71
C ARG A 193 9.40 20.50 6.27
N ILE A 194 10.00 19.63 5.46
CA ILE A 194 9.51 19.35 4.11
C ILE A 194 8.67 18.08 4.12
N GLU A 195 7.39 18.19 3.78
CA GLU A 195 6.55 17.04 3.48
C GLU A 195 6.34 16.95 1.98
N ALA A 196 6.75 15.82 1.40
CA ALA A 196 6.64 15.58 -0.04
C ALA A 196 5.89 14.27 -0.25
N THR A 197 4.76 14.33 -0.96
CA THR A 197 3.85 13.20 -1.13
C THR A 197 3.36 13.13 -2.57
N LEU A 198 3.20 11.91 -3.09
CA LEU A 198 2.44 11.67 -4.31
C LEU A 198 1.08 11.09 -3.89
N SER A 199 -0.01 11.79 -4.19
CA SER A 199 -1.36 11.20 -4.16
C SER A 199 -1.52 10.27 -5.38
N ASN A 200 -2.74 9.79 -5.63
CA ASN A 200 -3.07 9.05 -6.86
C ASN A 200 -2.79 9.85 -8.15
N ASP A 201 -2.90 11.18 -8.11
CA ASP A 201 -2.91 12.04 -9.29
C ASP A 201 -2.06 13.32 -9.17
N LYS A 202 -1.58 13.68 -7.97
CA LYS A 202 -0.84 14.92 -7.71
C LYS A 202 0.49 14.69 -6.98
N LEU A 203 1.49 15.50 -7.33
CA LEU A 203 2.64 15.77 -6.49
C LEU A 203 2.31 16.93 -5.56
N ILE A 204 2.42 16.73 -4.25
CA ILE A 204 2.14 17.73 -3.23
C ILE A 204 3.39 17.96 -2.39
N ILE A 205 3.77 19.23 -2.25
CA ILE A 205 4.84 19.70 -1.37
C ILE A 205 4.24 20.63 -0.34
N THR A 206 4.54 20.38 0.92
CA THR A 206 4.09 21.18 2.07
C THR A 206 5.29 21.55 2.93
N PHE A 207 5.39 22.82 3.30
CA PHE A 207 6.31 23.26 4.35
C PHE A 207 5.57 23.44 5.67
N LYS A 208 6.14 22.92 6.76
CA LYS A 208 5.61 23.10 8.12
C LYS A 208 6.63 23.78 9.02
N SER A 209 6.18 24.63 9.94
CA SER A 209 7.01 25.27 10.97
C SER A 209 6.15 25.68 12.16
N ASN A 210 6.80 25.86 13.32
CA ASN A 210 6.14 26.42 14.51
C ASN A 210 5.93 27.95 14.38
N LYS A 211 6.68 28.62 13.50
CA LYS A 211 6.45 30.03 13.18
C LYS A 211 5.20 30.14 12.31
N LYS A 212 4.25 31.01 12.68
CA LYS A 212 3.09 31.31 11.83
C LYS A 212 3.53 32.12 10.61
N ASN A 213 2.90 31.87 9.46
CA ASN A 213 3.19 32.63 8.25
C ASN A 213 2.76 34.09 8.47
N SER A 214 3.71 35.03 8.36
CA SER A 214 3.49 36.47 8.52
C SER A 214 3.36 37.20 7.18
N GLY A 215 3.31 36.48 6.06
CA GLY A 215 3.14 37.04 4.72
C GLY A 215 1.67 37.26 4.34
N GLU A 216 1.36 38.41 3.76
CA GLU A 216 0.11 38.64 3.03
C GLU A 216 -0.12 37.51 2.01
N ALA A 217 -1.35 37.00 1.97
CA ALA A 217 -1.74 36.00 1.01
C ALA A 217 -1.51 36.54 -0.40
N ILE A 218 -0.57 35.95 -1.15
CA ILE A 218 -0.45 36.20 -2.59
C ILE A 218 -1.84 36.00 -3.20
N PRO A 219 -2.38 36.96 -3.98
CA PRO A 219 -3.76 36.92 -4.46
C PRO A 219 -4.10 35.55 -5.05
N ARG A 220 -5.16 34.92 -4.55
CA ARG A 220 -5.76 33.74 -5.19
C ARG A 220 -6.28 34.18 -6.55
N ILE A 221 -5.50 33.97 -7.60
CA ILE A 221 -5.96 34.18 -8.97
C ILE A 221 -6.98 33.08 -9.27
N ALA A 222 -8.14 33.50 -9.76
CA ALA A 222 -9.24 32.63 -10.16
C ALA A 222 -8.74 31.44 -10.99
N SER A 223 -9.23 30.26 -10.64
CA SER A 223 -9.12 29.03 -11.42
C SER A 223 -9.58 29.32 -12.85
N ARG A 224 -8.67 29.64 -13.77
CA ARG A 224 -8.96 29.54 -15.19
C ARG A 224 -9.11 28.06 -15.50
N ASN A 225 -10.09 27.70 -16.31
CA ASN A 225 -10.25 26.34 -16.80
C ASN A 225 -9.01 25.97 -17.64
N PHE A 226 -8.02 25.33 -17.03
CA PHE A 226 -6.76 24.96 -17.65
C PHE A 226 -6.94 23.65 -18.43
N VAL A 227 -7.37 23.75 -19.69
CA VAL A 227 -7.58 22.58 -20.55
C VAL A 227 -6.37 22.21 -21.42
N GLN A 228 -5.32 23.01 -21.55
CA GLN A 228 -4.19 22.63 -22.42
C GLN A 228 -2.83 22.84 -21.76
N LEU A 229 -2.29 21.73 -21.23
CA LEU A 229 -0.85 21.53 -21.07
C LEU A 229 -0.22 21.48 -22.47
N ASN A 230 0.84 22.27 -22.70
CA ASN A 230 1.57 22.23 -23.96
C ASN A 230 2.45 20.98 -24.11
N ASP A 231 1.79 19.88 -24.47
CA ASP A 231 2.36 18.73 -25.15
C ASP A 231 2.39 19.00 -26.68
N CYS A 232 2.75 18.01 -27.49
CA CYS A 232 2.79 18.15 -28.96
C CYS A 232 1.45 18.61 -29.58
N PHE A 233 0.34 18.63 -28.83
CA PHE A 233 -1.00 18.96 -29.32
C PHE A 233 -1.32 20.46 -29.32
N SER A 234 -0.53 21.32 -28.67
CA SER A 234 -0.82 22.78 -28.60
C SER A 234 0.35 23.68 -29.03
N CYS A 235 1.43 23.09 -29.54
CA CYS A 235 2.55 23.86 -30.10
C CYS A 235 2.21 24.58 -31.42
N GLY A 236 1.01 24.38 -31.97
CA GLY A 236 0.54 25.00 -33.22
C GLY A 236 1.24 24.51 -34.49
N ASN A 237 2.27 23.66 -34.37
CA ASN A 237 3.06 23.16 -35.49
C ASN A 237 2.52 21.82 -36.00
N THR A 238 1.47 21.89 -36.84
CA THR A 238 0.83 20.73 -37.48
C THR A 238 1.68 20.05 -38.55
N ALA A 239 2.74 20.71 -39.04
CA ALA A 239 3.71 20.18 -40.00
C ALA A 239 4.82 19.34 -39.34
N CYS A 240 4.86 19.24 -38.01
CA CYS A 240 5.82 18.40 -37.29
C CYS A 240 5.55 16.92 -37.56
N PHE A 241 6.57 16.15 -37.93
CA PHE A 241 6.46 14.70 -38.19
C PHE A 241 6.00 13.86 -36.97
N LYS A 242 5.98 14.45 -35.76
CA LYS A 242 5.47 13.85 -34.52
C LYS A 242 4.06 14.34 -34.13
N HIS A 243 3.43 15.22 -34.93
CA HIS A 243 2.10 15.77 -34.66
C HIS A 243 1.03 14.71 -34.95
N PRO A 244 0.24 14.26 -33.95
CA PRO A 244 -0.58 13.07 -34.06
C PRO A 244 -1.97 13.36 -34.66
N ASN A 245 -2.09 14.15 -35.73
CA ASN A 245 -3.31 14.17 -36.56
C ASN A 245 -3.47 12.86 -37.37
N ARG A 246 -3.26 11.73 -36.68
CA ARG A 246 -3.66 10.38 -37.02
C ARG A 246 -4.59 9.93 -35.91
N SER A 247 -5.90 10.01 -36.19
CA SER A 247 -7.02 9.34 -35.52
C SER A 247 -6.91 9.13 -34.00
N GLY A 248 -7.74 9.86 -33.25
CA GLY A 248 -7.82 9.80 -31.78
C GLY A 248 -7.82 8.39 -31.22
N VAL A 249 -6.71 8.02 -30.58
CA VAL A 249 -6.57 6.77 -29.85
C VAL A 249 -7.28 6.94 -28.51
N LYS A 250 -8.42 6.28 -28.33
CA LYS A 250 -9.04 6.10 -27.01
C LYS A 250 -7.98 5.51 -26.07
N GLN A 251 -7.68 6.19 -24.97
CA GLN A 251 -6.83 5.65 -23.92
C GLN A 251 -7.45 4.35 -23.41
N GLU A 252 -6.70 3.26 -23.49
CA GLU A 252 -7.09 2.01 -22.85
C GLU A 252 -7.20 2.25 -21.35
N SER A 253 -8.33 1.85 -20.78
CA SER A 253 -8.61 1.86 -19.34
C SER A 253 -7.41 1.38 -18.54
N GLY A 254 -7.09 2.11 -17.46
CA GLY A 254 -5.85 1.97 -16.71
C GLY A 254 -5.49 0.54 -16.32
N LEU A 255 -4.25 0.13 -16.63
CA LEU A 255 -3.73 -1.20 -16.30
C LEU A 255 -3.73 -1.44 -14.79
N THR A 256 -4.23 -2.61 -14.37
CA THR A 256 -4.26 -3.00 -12.96
C THR A 256 -3.13 -3.99 -12.64
N ALA A 257 -2.52 -3.83 -11.48
CA ALA A 257 -1.70 -4.86 -10.87
C ALA A 257 -2.33 -5.41 -9.60
N TYR A 258 -2.54 -6.72 -9.55
CA TYR A 258 -2.95 -7.45 -8.36
C TYR A 258 -1.70 -7.91 -7.60
N VAL A 259 -1.46 -7.36 -6.41
CA VAL A 259 -0.41 -7.82 -5.49
C VAL A 259 -1.05 -8.74 -4.45
N LEU A 260 -0.91 -10.03 -4.71
CA LEU A 260 -1.66 -11.08 -4.05
C LEU A 260 -0.79 -11.81 -3.01
N ASP A 261 -1.44 -12.40 -2.00
CA ASP A 261 -0.81 -13.34 -1.05
C ASP A 261 -1.68 -14.59 -0.93
N ASP A 262 -2.25 -14.86 0.25
CA ASP A 262 -3.09 -16.02 0.49
C ASP A 262 -4.37 -16.01 -0.35
N CYS A 263 -4.64 -17.13 -1.05
CA CYS A 263 -5.76 -17.27 -1.97
C CYS A 263 -7.06 -17.57 -1.23
N TRP A 264 -7.86 -16.53 -1.02
CA TRP A 264 -9.23 -16.67 -0.53
C TRP A 264 -10.18 -16.93 -1.69
N LYS A 265 -11.12 -17.85 -1.52
CA LYS A 265 -12.10 -18.20 -2.56
C LYS A 265 -12.89 -16.96 -3.03
N GLU A 266 -13.27 -16.10 -2.10
CA GLU A 266 -14.04 -14.88 -2.33
C GLU A 266 -13.28 -13.90 -3.23
N PHE A 267 -12.01 -13.61 -2.91
CA PHE A 267 -11.18 -12.72 -3.72
C PHE A 267 -10.76 -13.35 -5.04
N ASN A 268 -10.63 -14.69 -5.09
CA ASN A 268 -10.36 -15.39 -6.34
C ASN A 268 -11.55 -15.27 -7.30
N ASN A 269 -12.78 -15.40 -6.81
CA ASN A 269 -13.99 -15.16 -7.61
C ASN A 269 -14.07 -13.70 -8.05
N TYR A 270 -13.77 -12.75 -7.16
CA TYR A 270 -13.68 -11.34 -7.52
C TYR A 270 -12.68 -11.10 -8.67
N LEU A 271 -11.48 -11.70 -8.60
CA LEU A 271 -10.46 -11.56 -9.63
C LEU A 271 -10.92 -12.16 -10.97
N LYS A 272 -11.63 -13.28 -10.96
CA LYS A 272 -12.19 -13.88 -12.19
C LYS A 272 -13.24 -12.99 -12.84
N GLU A 273 -14.08 -12.34 -12.04
CA GLU A 273 -15.18 -11.49 -12.51
C GLU A 273 -14.70 -10.10 -12.97
N ASN A 274 -13.69 -9.54 -12.30
CA ASN A 274 -13.29 -8.14 -12.49
C ASN A 274 -11.92 -7.98 -13.18
N GLY A 275 -11.12 -9.05 -13.25
CA GLY A 275 -9.79 -9.01 -13.84
C GLY A 275 -9.82 -9.09 -15.37
N SER A 276 -8.86 -8.42 -16.00
CA SER A 276 -8.66 -8.41 -17.45
C SER A 276 -7.40 -9.20 -17.86
N ASN A 277 -7.37 -9.68 -19.10
CA ASN A 277 -6.18 -10.31 -19.69
C ASN A 277 -4.97 -9.37 -19.84
N THR A 278 -5.18 -8.06 -19.72
CA THR A 278 -4.13 -7.03 -19.74
C THR A 278 -3.47 -6.82 -18.38
N ASP A 279 -4.12 -7.26 -17.30
CA ASP A 279 -3.68 -7.03 -15.93
C ASP A 279 -2.47 -7.87 -15.53
N TYR A 280 -1.75 -7.38 -14.53
CA TYR A 280 -0.60 -8.05 -13.95
C TYR A 280 -0.98 -8.69 -12.62
N CYS A 281 -0.45 -9.90 -12.36
CA CYS A 281 -0.60 -10.55 -11.06
C CYS A 281 0.79 -10.78 -10.45
N LEU A 282 1.01 -10.37 -9.21
CA LEU A 282 2.24 -10.62 -8.46
C LEU A 282 1.94 -11.60 -7.33
N LEU A 283 2.65 -12.74 -7.30
CA LEU A 283 2.44 -13.81 -6.33
C LEU A 283 3.74 -14.16 -5.61
N PRO A 284 3.73 -14.53 -4.31
CA PRO A 284 4.94 -14.91 -3.59
C PRO A 284 5.65 -16.10 -4.22
N LEU A 285 4.90 -17.14 -4.58
CA LEU A 285 5.40 -18.35 -5.20
C LEU A 285 4.48 -18.75 -6.36
N PRO A 286 5.04 -19.30 -7.46
CA PRO A 286 4.24 -19.90 -8.51
C PRO A 286 3.73 -21.28 -8.05
N ASN A 287 2.56 -21.70 -8.52
CA ASN A 287 2.13 -23.08 -8.37
C ASN A 287 2.94 -23.93 -9.36
N ASN A 288 3.88 -24.73 -8.89
CA ASN A 288 4.75 -25.55 -9.75
C ASN A 288 4.97 -26.95 -9.15
N ARG A 289 5.57 -27.84 -9.95
CA ARG A 289 5.80 -29.25 -9.56
C ARG A 289 6.67 -29.40 -8.30
N TRP A 290 7.55 -28.43 -8.02
CA TRP A 290 8.54 -28.50 -6.94
C TRP A 290 8.05 -27.93 -5.61
N VAL A 291 7.10 -26.98 -5.65
CA VAL A 291 6.51 -26.35 -4.48
C VAL A 291 4.99 -26.44 -4.60
N LYS A 292 4.43 -27.58 -4.15
CA LYS A 292 2.99 -27.76 -4.06
C LYS A 292 2.46 -27.00 -2.85
N THR A 293 1.75 -25.90 -3.08
CA THR A 293 1.04 -25.18 -2.01
C THR A 293 -0.29 -24.67 -2.53
N ASN A 294 -1.35 -24.94 -1.79
CA ASN A 294 -2.69 -24.41 -2.07
C ASN A 294 -2.82 -22.95 -1.61
N ARG A 295 -1.82 -22.39 -0.91
CA ARG A 295 -1.86 -21.02 -0.40
C ARG A 295 -1.93 -19.97 -1.52
N TYR A 296 -1.35 -20.26 -2.68
CA TYR A 296 -1.23 -19.32 -3.80
C TYR A 296 -2.01 -19.76 -5.03
N CYS A 297 -3.08 -20.53 -4.86
CA CYS A 297 -3.87 -21.11 -5.96
C CYS A 297 -4.82 -20.10 -6.64
N TRP A 298 -4.28 -18.95 -7.06
CA TRP A 298 -5.05 -17.92 -7.74
C TRP A 298 -5.33 -18.28 -9.20
N SER A 299 -6.56 -18.05 -9.65
CA SER A 299 -6.99 -18.14 -11.05
C SER A 299 -6.69 -16.81 -11.75
N THR A 300 -5.43 -16.59 -12.12
CA THR A 300 -5.02 -15.33 -12.74
C THR A 300 -5.51 -15.21 -14.18
N PRO A 301 -6.01 -14.05 -14.64
CA PRO A 301 -6.53 -13.88 -16.00
C PRO A 301 -5.51 -14.23 -17.10
N ASN A 302 -4.25 -13.84 -16.91
CA ASN A 302 -3.19 -14.07 -17.89
C ASN A 302 -1.91 -14.63 -17.25
N PRO A 303 -1.63 -15.93 -17.38
CA PRO A 303 -0.43 -16.55 -16.84
C PRO A 303 0.89 -15.91 -17.30
N LYS A 304 0.95 -15.34 -18.52
CA LYS A 304 2.14 -14.65 -19.03
C LYS A 304 2.43 -13.32 -18.31
N ARG A 305 1.40 -12.71 -17.73
CA ARG A 305 1.49 -11.47 -16.93
C ARG A 305 1.48 -11.72 -15.42
N THR A 306 1.51 -13.00 -15.02
CA THR A 306 1.67 -13.44 -13.64
C THR A 306 3.16 -13.58 -13.32
N LYS A 307 3.68 -12.76 -12.41
CA LYS A 307 5.08 -12.77 -11.98
C LYS A 307 5.20 -13.29 -10.56
N ALA A 308 6.08 -14.27 -10.37
CA ALA A 308 6.41 -14.78 -9.04
C ALA A 308 7.49 -13.92 -8.33
N LEU A 309 7.40 -13.84 -7.00
CA LEU A 309 8.37 -13.21 -6.09
C LEU A 309 9.26 -14.28 -5.44
N THR A 310 9.67 -15.28 -6.23
CA THR A 310 10.17 -16.59 -5.80
C THR A 310 11.21 -16.53 -4.68
N ILE A 311 12.21 -15.66 -4.77
CA ILE A 311 13.27 -15.57 -3.73
C ILE A 311 12.67 -15.18 -2.38
N ALA A 312 11.83 -14.15 -2.35
CA ALA A 312 11.18 -13.70 -1.13
C ALA A 312 10.15 -14.73 -0.63
N GLY A 313 9.41 -15.37 -1.54
CA GLY A 313 8.45 -16.43 -1.24
C GLY A 313 9.08 -17.68 -0.62
N ILE A 314 10.18 -18.18 -1.19
CA ILE A 314 10.92 -19.34 -0.65
C ILE A 314 11.50 -18.99 0.71
N ASN A 315 12.12 -17.80 0.85
CA ASN A 315 12.67 -17.36 2.13
C ASN A 315 11.59 -17.30 3.22
N ARG A 316 10.40 -16.76 2.91
CA ARG A 316 9.25 -16.79 3.83
C ARG A 316 8.88 -18.22 4.24
N ALA A 317 8.70 -19.12 3.27
CA ALA A 317 8.35 -20.51 3.55
C ALA A 317 9.37 -21.22 4.46
N VAL A 318 10.67 -21.00 4.24
CA VAL A 318 11.74 -21.59 5.06
C VAL A 318 11.78 -20.96 6.46
N LYS A 319 11.72 -19.62 6.54
CA LYS A 319 11.80 -18.89 7.82
C LYS A 319 10.61 -19.19 8.71
N THR A 320 9.39 -19.23 8.18
CA THR A 320 8.19 -19.60 8.94
C THR A 320 8.29 -21.03 9.49
N ARG A 321 8.74 -22.01 8.69
CA ARG A 321 8.93 -23.39 9.17
C ARG A 321 9.98 -23.51 10.26
N LYS A 322 11.11 -22.79 10.14
CA LYS A 322 12.18 -22.79 11.16
C LYS A 322 11.79 -22.01 12.42
N GLY A 323 11.08 -20.89 12.27
CA GLY A 323 10.63 -20.05 13.39
C GLY A 323 9.67 -20.78 14.31
N ASN A 324 8.72 -21.52 13.74
CA ASN A 324 7.79 -22.36 14.51
C ASN A 324 8.52 -23.43 15.34
N ARG A 325 9.67 -23.95 14.87
CA ARG A 325 10.49 -24.92 15.63
C ARG A 325 11.31 -24.28 16.75
N LYS A 326 11.56 -22.97 16.66
CA LYS A 326 12.39 -22.22 17.61
C LYS A 326 11.57 -21.40 18.63
N GLY A 327 10.25 -21.56 18.64
CA GLY A 327 9.36 -20.80 19.53
C GLY A 327 9.36 -19.29 19.26
N LEU A 328 9.75 -18.84 18.06
CA LEU A 328 9.68 -17.41 17.72
C LEU A 328 8.22 -16.97 17.65
N ASN A 329 7.97 -15.71 18.05
CA ASN A 329 6.65 -15.10 17.92
C ASN A 329 6.17 -15.17 16.45
N PRO A 330 5.09 -15.92 16.15
CA PRO A 330 4.64 -16.13 14.77
C PRO A 330 4.17 -14.85 14.08
N PHE A 331 3.62 -13.91 14.85
CA PHE A 331 3.10 -12.66 14.34
C PHE A 331 4.23 -11.72 13.91
N GLU A 332 5.23 -11.50 14.76
CA GLU A 332 6.41 -10.70 14.42
C GLU A 332 7.14 -11.26 13.19
N LEU A 333 7.34 -12.58 13.16
CA LEU A 333 7.94 -13.26 12.02
C LEU A 333 7.11 -13.06 10.75
N SER A 334 5.78 -13.07 10.84
CA SER A 334 4.90 -12.81 9.70
C SER A 334 5.07 -11.39 9.17
N LEU A 335 5.14 -10.37 10.03
CA LEU A 335 5.36 -8.98 9.64
C LEU A 335 6.70 -8.81 8.92
N GLU A 336 7.77 -9.41 9.44
CA GLU A 336 9.10 -9.37 8.83
C GLU A 336 9.09 -9.99 7.42
N GLN A 337 8.41 -11.13 7.24
CA GLN A 337 8.36 -11.77 5.93
C GLN A 337 7.42 -11.04 4.97
N ASP A 338 6.31 -10.48 5.44
CA ASP A 338 5.37 -9.70 4.63
C ASP A 338 6.04 -8.43 4.09
N GLN A 339 6.89 -7.78 4.89
CA GLN A 339 7.73 -6.67 4.43
C GLN A 339 8.64 -7.06 3.26
N LYS A 340 9.25 -8.25 3.31
CA LYS A 340 10.12 -8.75 2.23
C LYS A 340 9.34 -9.04 0.95
N ILE A 341 8.15 -9.65 1.08
CA ILE A 341 7.25 -9.86 -0.06
C ILE A 341 6.85 -8.52 -0.68
N ALA A 342 6.38 -7.57 0.13
CA ALA A 342 5.98 -6.24 -0.32
C ALA A 342 7.14 -5.48 -0.99
N THR A 343 8.35 -5.57 -0.45
CA THR A 343 9.55 -4.97 -1.04
C THR A 343 9.90 -5.59 -2.40
N ALA A 344 9.76 -6.91 -2.54
CA ALA A 344 9.95 -7.57 -3.82
C ALA A 344 8.83 -7.20 -4.82
N ALA A 345 7.59 -7.11 -4.36
CA ALA A 345 6.45 -6.70 -5.16
C ALA A 345 6.62 -5.27 -5.69
N ALA A 346 7.00 -4.31 -4.83
CA ALA A 346 7.23 -2.91 -5.19
C ALA A 346 8.15 -2.76 -6.42
N LYS A 347 9.20 -3.59 -6.52
CA LYS A 347 10.15 -3.58 -7.63
C LYS A 347 9.61 -4.23 -8.91
N LYS A 348 8.54 -5.03 -8.83
CA LYS A 348 7.97 -5.78 -9.96
C LYS A 348 6.65 -5.21 -10.47
N ILE A 349 6.05 -4.26 -9.77
CA ILE A 349 4.90 -3.48 -10.28
C ILE A 349 5.37 -2.71 -11.53
N PRO A 350 4.79 -2.96 -12.71
CA PRO A 350 5.16 -2.25 -13.93
C PRO A 350 4.92 -0.74 -13.83
N LEU A 351 5.66 0.05 -14.62
CA LEU A 351 5.64 1.51 -14.53
C LEU A 351 4.28 2.06 -14.96
N GLU A 352 3.74 1.50 -16.04
CA GLU A 352 2.50 1.88 -16.71
C GLU A 352 1.22 1.54 -15.92
N VAL A 353 1.34 0.81 -14.81
CA VAL A 353 0.22 0.48 -13.93
C VAL A 353 -0.23 1.72 -13.16
N THR A 354 -1.51 2.06 -13.30
CA THR A 354 -2.17 3.19 -12.62
C THR A 354 -3.09 2.77 -11.48
N HIS A 355 -3.48 1.50 -11.43
CA HIS A 355 -4.32 0.95 -10.38
C HIS A 355 -3.69 -0.31 -9.76
N VAL A 356 -3.75 -0.43 -8.44
CA VAL A 356 -3.22 -1.60 -7.72
C VAL A 356 -4.29 -2.18 -6.82
N VAL A 357 -4.51 -3.49 -6.88
CA VAL A 357 -5.30 -4.20 -5.87
C VAL A 357 -4.34 -4.96 -4.98
N VAL A 358 -4.36 -4.72 -3.67
CA VAL A 358 -3.34 -5.22 -2.74
C VAL A 358 -3.96 -6.03 -1.61
N GLN A 359 -3.36 -7.17 -1.28
CA GLN A 359 -3.70 -7.91 -0.07
C GLN A 359 -3.32 -7.12 1.18
N GLN A 360 -4.24 -7.00 2.13
CA GLN A 360 -4.11 -6.14 3.32
C GLN A 360 -2.78 -6.29 4.08
N ASN A 361 -2.26 -7.50 4.26
CA ASN A 361 -1.02 -7.72 5.02
C ASN A 361 0.23 -7.10 4.36
N LEU A 362 0.21 -6.90 3.03
CA LEU A 362 1.29 -6.28 2.28
C LEU A 362 1.15 -4.75 2.16
N LEU A 363 -0.06 -4.24 2.39
CA LEU A 363 -0.42 -2.82 2.20
C LEU A 363 0.51 -1.86 2.94
N PRO A 364 0.75 -1.96 4.27
CA PRO A 364 1.52 -0.94 4.97
C PRO A 364 2.96 -0.85 4.44
N PHE A 365 3.57 -1.98 4.10
CA PHE A 365 4.93 -2.04 3.57
C PHE A 365 5.02 -1.50 2.14
N LEU A 366 4.04 -1.83 1.29
CA LEU A 366 3.95 -1.27 -0.06
C LEU A 366 3.73 0.24 -0.03
N TYR A 367 2.85 0.72 0.85
CA TYR A 367 2.61 2.13 1.06
C TYR A 367 3.87 2.87 1.52
N ALA A 368 4.53 2.38 2.58
CA ALA A 368 5.78 2.94 3.09
C ALA A 368 6.94 2.92 2.09
N SER A 369 6.93 1.96 1.15
CA SER A 369 7.95 1.89 0.09
C SER A 369 7.87 3.08 -0.88
N GLY A 370 6.68 3.70 -1.02
CA GLY A 370 6.36 4.73 -2.00
C GLY A 370 5.76 4.18 -3.30
N ALA A 371 5.66 2.86 -3.46
CA ALA A 371 5.21 2.21 -4.68
C ALA A 371 3.75 2.52 -5.06
N LEU A 372 2.91 2.98 -4.12
CA LEU A 372 1.52 3.34 -4.41
C LEU A 372 1.35 4.81 -4.85
N GLY A 373 2.37 5.66 -4.71
CA GLY A 373 2.29 7.06 -5.11
C GLY A 373 2.02 7.20 -6.61
N GLY A 374 1.13 8.10 -7.02
CA GLY A 374 0.70 8.24 -8.42
C GLY A 374 -0.16 7.08 -8.94
N ARG A 375 -0.66 6.22 -8.05
CA ARG A 375 -1.58 5.11 -8.38
C ARG A 375 -2.79 5.19 -7.48
N THR A 376 -3.94 4.80 -8.01
CA THR A 376 -5.10 4.46 -7.17
C THR A 376 -4.91 3.03 -6.66
N PHE A 377 -5.53 2.69 -5.52
CA PHE A 377 -5.48 1.31 -5.04
C PHE A 377 -6.71 0.89 -4.24
N ASP A 378 -7.05 -0.38 -4.39
CA ASP A 378 -8.08 -1.08 -3.63
C ASP A 378 -7.43 -2.15 -2.74
N VAL A 379 -8.11 -2.56 -1.68
CA VAL A 379 -7.54 -3.47 -0.67
C VAL A 379 -8.43 -4.70 -0.53
N PHE A 380 -7.86 -5.89 -0.74
CA PHE A 380 -8.45 -7.15 -0.27
C PHE A 380 -8.22 -7.28 1.22
N MET A 381 -9.28 -7.01 2.00
CA MET A 381 -9.21 -6.90 3.45
C MET A 381 -9.73 -8.17 4.13
N THR A 382 -8.85 -8.81 4.89
CA THR A 382 -9.07 -10.12 5.52
C THR A 382 -9.25 -10.06 7.02
N ARG A 383 -8.78 -8.99 7.68
CA ARG A 383 -8.85 -8.81 9.13
C ARG A 383 -9.18 -7.36 9.48
N LEU A 384 -9.57 -7.12 10.74
CA LEU A 384 -9.63 -5.77 11.30
C LEU A 384 -8.28 -5.04 11.12
N PRO A 385 -8.26 -3.70 11.00
CA PRO A 385 -7.01 -2.94 11.03
C PRO A 385 -6.22 -3.25 12.31
N LEU A 386 -4.89 -3.14 12.25
CA LEU A 386 -3.98 -3.51 13.33
C LEU A 386 -4.32 -2.80 14.65
N GLN A 387 -4.72 -1.52 14.57
CA GLN A 387 -5.18 -0.76 15.73
C GLN A 387 -6.37 -1.44 16.41
N TYR A 388 -7.48 -1.63 15.69
CA TYR A 388 -8.68 -2.27 16.21
C TYR A 388 -8.43 -3.71 16.65
N LEU A 389 -7.56 -4.45 15.95
CA LEU A 389 -7.16 -5.80 16.32
C LEU A 389 -6.49 -5.81 17.70
N GLN A 390 -5.57 -4.89 17.96
CA GLN A 390 -4.91 -4.76 19.26
C GLN A 390 -5.89 -4.31 20.35
N GLU A 391 -6.75 -3.34 20.07
CA GLU A 391 -7.79 -2.92 21.01
C GLU A 391 -8.72 -4.08 21.42
N GLN A 392 -9.06 -4.98 20.49
CA GLN A 392 -9.83 -6.20 20.80
C GLN A 392 -9.04 -7.19 21.65
N LEU A 393 -7.74 -7.35 21.39
CA LEU A 393 -6.86 -8.19 22.24
C LEU A 393 -6.71 -7.62 23.65
N ASP A 394 -6.60 -6.30 23.78
CA ASP A 394 -6.49 -5.64 25.08
C ASP A 394 -7.78 -5.81 25.90
N LYS A 395 -8.95 -5.73 25.24
CA LYS A 395 -10.25 -6.06 25.87
C LYS A 395 -10.32 -7.52 26.32
N ALA A 396 -9.89 -8.46 25.47
CA ALA A 396 -9.84 -9.87 25.82
C ALA A 396 -8.88 -10.12 26.99
N PHE A 397 -7.73 -9.44 27.00
CA PHE A 397 -6.72 -9.56 28.05
C PHE A 397 -7.20 -8.97 29.39
N ALA A 398 -7.98 -7.90 29.36
CA ALA A 398 -8.59 -7.33 30.57
C ALA A 398 -9.56 -8.31 31.25
N LEU A 399 -10.24 -9.17 30.46
CA LEU A 399 -11.10 -10.24 30.99
C LEU A 399 -10.30 -11.45 31.48
N HIS A 400 -9.18 -11.77 30.81
CA HIS A 400 -8.32 -12.92 31.11
C HIS A 400 -6.85 -12.51 31.26
N PRO A 401 -6.45 -11.88 32.39
CA PRO A 401 -5.10 -11.35 32.58
C PRO A 401 -4.00 -12.42 32.65
N ASP A 402 -4.37 -13.66 32.94
CA ASP A 402 -3.45 -14.79 33.04
C ASP A 402 -3.13 -15.43 31.68
N SER A 403 -3.74 -14.94 30.59
CA SER A 403 -3.49 -15.46 29.25
C SER A 403 -2.08 -15.14 28.77
N THR A 404 -1.38 -16.19 28.34
CA THR A 404 -0.05 -16.08 27.75
C THR A 404 -0.13 -15.67 26.28
N THR A 405 -1.21 -16.02 25.56
CA THR A 405 -1.28 -15.85 24.11
C THR A 405 -1.94 -14.56 23.63
N LEU A 406 -2.65 -13.83 24.51
CA LEU A 406 -3.34 -12.58 24.16
C LEU A 406 -2.39 -11.39 23.92
N LYS A 407 -1.14 -11.48 24.41
CA LYS A 407 -0.10 -10.47 24.19
C LYS A 407 0.78 -10.72 22.96
N ASP A 408 0.71 -11.90 22.35
CA ASP A 408 1.64 -12.29 21.27
C ASP A 408 1.46 -11.47 19.97
N PHE A 409 0.28 -10.88 19.76
CA PHE A 409 -0.04 -10.16 18.54
C PHE A 409 0.06 -8.65 18.78
N ARG A 410 1.27 -8.11 18.65
CA ARG A 410 1.53 -6.66 18.78
C ARG A 410 2.37 -6.16 17.60
N ALA A 411 1.85 -5.16 16.92
CA ALA A 411 2.50 -4.46 15.82
C ALA A 411 3.08 -3.13 16.35
N PRO A 412 4.23 -2.67 15.79
CA PRO A 412 4.77 -1.36 16.14
C PRO A 412 3.77 -0.23 15.82
N GLU A 413 3.72 0.80 16.67
CA GLU A 413 2.86 1.98 16.47
C GLU A 413 3.09 2.66 15.12
N THR A 414 4.34 2.68 14.66
CA THR A 414 4.71 3.21 13.34
C THR A 414 4.04 2.45 12.20
N LEU A 415 3.93 1.12 12.32
CA LEU A 415 3.28 0.28 11.32
C LEU A 415 1.76 0.46 11.34
N ILE A 416 1.17 0.61 12.53
CA ILE A 416 -0.26 0.91 12.71
C ILE A 416 -0.60 2.25 12.03
N ALA A 417 0.18 3.30 12.30
CA ALA A 417 -0.02 4.61 11.69
C ALA A 417 0.08 4.57 10.16
N ILE A 418 1.01 3.77 9.63
CA ILE A 418 1.17 3.55 8.18
C ILE A 418 -0.03 2.81 7.61
N GLU A 419 -0.49 1.73 8.24
CA GLU A 419 -1.66 0.97 7.78
C GLU A 419 -2.93 1.84 7.78
N ASN A 420 -3.17 2.59 8.86
CA ASN A 420 -4.30 3.52 8.95
C ASN A 420 -4.25 4.57 7.83
N LYS A 421 -3.10 5.19 7.59
CA LYS A 421 -2.94 6.16 6.51
C LYS A 421 -3.21 5.52 5.14
N ALA A 422 -2.70 4.31 4.92
CA ALA A 422 -2.89 3.59 3.66
C ALA A 422 -4.37 3.21 3.45
N LEU A 423 -5.05 2.69 4.48
CA LEU A 423 -6.48 2.36 4.43
C LEU A 423 -7.35 3.59 4.22
N THR A 424 -7.00 4.73 4.81
CA THR A 424 -7.70 6.00 4.57
C THR A 424 -7.59 6.43 3.10
N GLN A 425 -6.44 6.23 2.47
CA GLN A 425 -6.21 6.60 1.07
C GLN A 425 -6.68 5.55 0.04
N ALA A 426 -6.96 4.32 0.47
CA ALA A 426 -7.53 3.31 -0.40
C ALA A 426 -8.87 3.79 -0.98
N ARG A 427 -9.07 3.56 -2.27
CA ARG A 427 -10.33 3.91 -2.95
C ARG A 427 -11.45 2.99 -2.50
N THR A 428 -11.20 1.68 -2.52
CA THR A 428 -12.19 0.67 -2.13
C THR A 428 -11.58 -0.38 -1.20
N ILE A 429 -12.32 -0.74 -0.15
CA ILE A 429 -12.09 -1.90 0.70
C ILE A 429 -12.97 -3.04 0.19
N ILE A 430 -12.37 -4.16 -0.22
CA ILE A 430 -13.08 -5.32 -0.73
C ILE A 430 -12.97 -6.43 0.32
N THR A 431 -14.11 -6.88 0.83
CA THR A 431 -14.13 -7.88 1.90
C THR A 431 -15.45 -8.65 1.91
N PRO A 432 -15.46 -9.93 2.30
CA PRO A 432 -16.69 -10.64 2.61
C PRO A 432 -17.18 -10.42 4.05
N HIS A 433 -16.34 -9.83 4.90
CA HIS A 433 -16.59 -9.76 6.33
C HIS A 433 -17.47 -8.56 6.68
N THR A 434 -18.68 -8.81 7.18
CA THR A 434 -19.68 -7.78 7.50
C THR A 434 -19.18 -6.75 8.52
N GLY A 435 -18.49 -7.21 9.58
CA GLY A 435 -17.86 -6.33 10.57
C GLY A 435 -16.77 -5.40 10.01
N ILE A 436 -15.96 -5.85 9.04
CA ILE A 436 -14.97 -5.00 8.36
C ILE A 436 -15.70 -3.99 7.47
N ALA A 437 -16.74 -4.42 6.76
CA ALA A 437 -17.53 -3.54 5.90
C ALA A 437 -18.18 -2.40 6.68
N ALA A 438 -18.67 -2.68 7.88
CA ALA A 438 -19.26 -1.68 8.77
C ALA A 438 -18.27 -0.57 9.19
N LEU A 439 -16.95 -0.84 9.20
CA LEU A 439 -15.92 0.17 9.51
C LEU A 439 -15.69 1.16 8.36
N PHE A 440 -16.10 0.83 7.14
CA PHE A 440 -15.78 1.61 5.94
C PHE A 440 -17.03 1.82 5.06
N THR A 441 -18.09 2.36 5.65
CA THR A 441 -19.44 2.46 5.06
C THR A 441 -19.47 3.07 3.65
N HIS A 442 -18.64 4.07 3.35
CA HIS A 442 -18.67 4.79 2.07
C HIS A 442 -17.63 4.32 1.04
N LYS A 443 -16.81 3.32 1.37
CA LYS A 443 -15.76 2.82 0.48
C LYS A 443 -15.63 1.30 0.48
N THR A 444 -16.66 0.59 0.94
CA THR A 444 -16.63 -0.88 0.93
C THR A 444 -17.37 -1.46 -0.26
N LYS A 445 -16.75 -2.45 -0.90
CA LYS A 445 -17.41 -3.43 -1.75
C LYS A 445 -17.53 -4.74 -0.96
N LEU A 446 -18.70 -4.97 -0.39
CA LEU A 446 -19.03 -6.21 0.29
C LEU A 446 -19.24 -7.30 -0.76
N ILE A 447 -18.49 -8.40 -0.65
CA ILE A 447 -18.62 -9.57 -1.53
C ILE A 447 -19.20 -10.74 -0.72
N PRO A 448 -19.91 -11.69 -1.34
CA PRO A 448 -20.45 -12.82 -0.59
C PRO A 448 -19.32 -13.75 -0.10
N TRP A 449 -19.53 -14.35 1.08
CA TRP A 449 -18.75 -15.51 1.48
C TRP A 449 -19.01 -16.66 0.49
N VAL A 450 -17.96 -17.42 0.14
CA VAL A 450 -18.13 -18.64 -0.65
C VAL A 450 -18.52 -19.75 0.31
N ASN A 451 -19.80 -20.11 0.29
CA ASN A 451 -20.35 -21.21 1.08
C ASN A 451 -19.83 -22.55 0.55
N PRO A 452 -19.57 -23.53 1.44
CA PRO A 452 -19.48 -24.94 1.05
C PRO A 452 -20.76 -25.40 0.35
N GLU A 453 -20.70 -26.53 -0.36
CA GLU A 453 -21.92 -27.18 -0.83
C GLU A 453 -22.78 -27.57 0.37
N ASP A 454 -24.08 -27.28 0.28
CA ASP A 454 -25.04 -27.65 1.32
C ASP A 454 -25.06 -29.15 1.48
N SER A 455 -25.02 -29.61 2.73
CA SER A 455 -25.12 -31.04 3.01
C SER A 455 -26.59 -31.42 3.11
N ASN A 456 -26.99 -32.43 2.35
CA ASN A 456 -28.29 -33.11 2.58
C ASN A 456 -28.28 -33.95 3.87
N LEU A 457 -27.13 -34.07 4.54
CA LEU A 457 -26.99 -34.85 5.77
C LEU A 457 -27.38 -33.98 6.97
N GLN A 458 -28.32 -34.49 7.77
CA GLN A 458 -28.65 -33.89 9.06
C GLN A 458 -27.68 -34.39 10.13
N PRO A 459 -27.14 -33.50 10.98
CA PRO A 459 -26.31 -33.88 12.11
C PRO A 459 -27.13 -34.71 13.11
N THR A 460 -26.59 -35.81 13.58
CA THR A 460 -27.23 -36.71 14.55
C THR A 460 -26.39 -36.94 15.81
N GLY A 461 -25.14 -36.47 15.83
CA GLY A 461 -24.31 -36.60 17.03
C GLY A 461 -24.61 -35.55 18.09
N ASN A 462 -24.00 -35.75 19.25
CA ASN A 462 -24.22 -34.98 20.48
C ASN A 462 -23.04 -34.08 20.86
N GLN A 463 -22.00 -33.99 20.02
CA GLN A 463 -20.77 -33.29 20.37
C GLN A 463 -20.90 -31.77 20.26
N ILE A 464 -20.25 -31.06 21.17
CA ILE A 464 -20.16 -29.59 21.17
C ILE A 464 -18.77 -29.17 20.67
N LEU A 465 -18.73 -28.46 19.54
CA LEU A 465 -17.51 -28.12 18.85
C LEU A 465 -17.05 -26.69 19.17
N LEU A 466 -15.83 -26.55 19.67
CA LEU A 466 -15.03 -25.32 19.55
C LEU A 466 -14.22 -25.39 18.24
N PRO A 467 -14.56 -24.60 17.20
CA PRO A 467 -13.95 -24.71 15.88
C PRO A 467 -12.55 -24.05 15.80
N ALA A 468 -11.77 -24.07 16.87
CA ALA A 468 -10.44 -23.47 16.94
C ALA A 468 -9.49 -24.21 17.89
N SER A 469 -8.30 -23.64 18.10
CA SER A 469 -7.37 -24.03 19.17
C SER A 469 -7.85 -23.48 20.52
N GLY A 470 -7.43 -24.12 21.63
CA GLY A 470 -7.74 -23.70 23.00
C GLY A 470 -6.97 -22.46 23.44
N VAL A 471 -7.09 -21.36 22.70
CA VAL A 471 -6.41 -20.08 22.95
C VAL A 471 -7.42 -18.97 23.24
N GLY A 472 -7.08 -18.03 24.11
CA GLY A 472 -7.97 -17.01 24.67
C GLY A 472 -8.62 -16.13 23.61
N ARG A 473 -7.88 -15.68 22.59
CA ARG A 473 -8.46 -14.88 21.47
C ARG A 473 -9.57 -15.61 20.69
N LYS A 474 -9.66 -16.93 20.83
CA LYS A 474 -10.64 -17.81 20.20
C LYS A 474 -11.80 -18.18 21.13
N GLY A 475 -11.86 -17.59 22.33
CA GLY A 475 -12.93 -17.81 23.30
C GLY A 475 -12.73 -19.04 24.18
N ALA A 476 -11.49 -19.55 24.29
CA ALA A 476 -11.23 -20.80 24.97
C ALA A 476 -11.52 -20.75 26.48
N TYR A 477 -11.35 -19.59 27.13
CA TYR A 477 -11.68 -19.41 28.54
C TYR A 477 -13.18 -19.51 28.79
N GLU A 478 -13.98 -18.87 27.95
CA GLU A 478 -15.44 -18.92 27.99
C GLU A 478 -15.95 -20.33 27.77
N VAL A 479 -15.37 -21.06 26.80
CA VAL A 479 -15.75 -22.46 26.52
C VAL A 479 -15.32 -23.38 27.67
N LYS A 480 -14.13 -23.18 28.26
CA LYS A 480 -13.68 -23.93 29.43
C LYS A 480 -14.61 -23.72 30.62
N GLN A 481 -15.00 -22.47 30.88
CA GLN A 481 -15.93 -22.14 31.96
C GLN A 481 -17.29 -22.80 31.74
N LEU A 482 -17.83 -22.71 30.53
CA LEU A 482 -19.08 -23.36 30.13
C LEU A 482 -19.03 -24.87 30.35
N ALA A 483 -17.95 -25.52 29.89
CA ALA A 483 -17.79 -26.96 29.99
C ALA A 483 -17.75 -27.45 31.44
N LYS A 484 -17.09 -26.70 32.34
CA LYS A 484 -17.08 -26.99 33.77
C LYS A 484 -18.46 -26.80 34.42
N GLU A 485 -19.13 -25.69 34.12
CA GLU A 485 -20.41 -25.36 34.75
C GLU A 485 -21.55 -26.29 34.30
N LEU A 486 -21.49 -26.80 33.07
CA LEU A 486 -22.51 -27.70 32.51
C LEU A 486 -22.10 -29.17 32.51
N ASN A 487 -20.88 -29.49 32.93
CA ASN A 487 -20.31 -30.84 32.89
C ASN A 487 -20.43 -31.52 31.52
N ILE A 488 -20.05 -30.80 30.46
CA ILE A 488 -20.13 -31.26 29.07
C ILE A 488 -18.73 -31.46 28.45
N PRO A 489 -18.53 -32.52 27.66
CA PRO A 489 -17.29 -32.68 26.90
C PRO A 489 -17.23 -31.67 25.73
N ILE A 490 -16.02 -31.24 25.37
CA ILE A 490 -15.81 -30.30 24.26
C ILE A 490 -14.92 -30.94 23.18
N THR A 491 -15.38 -30.85 21.94
CA THR A 491 -14.59 -31.23 20.76
C THR A 491 -13.81 -30.01 20.24
N VAL A 492 -12.51 -30.15 20.00
CA VAL A 492 -11.61 -29.04 19.62
C VAL A 492 -10.89 -29.37 18.30
N THR A 493 -10.79 -28.40 17.37
CA THR A 493 -10.12 -28.62 16.07
C THR A 493 -8.62 -28.32 16.09
N GLY A 494 -8.19 -27.40 16.95
CA GLY A 494 -6.84 -26.87 16.96
C GLY A 494 -5.88 -27.61 17.90
N LYS A 495 -4.59 -27.56 17.58
CA LYS A 495 -3.52 -28.21 18.37
C LYS A 495 -2.91 -27.31 19.44
N ALA A 496 -3.05 -25.98 19.29
CA ALA A 496 -2.48 -25.04 20.24
C ALA A 496 -3.40 -24.86 21.45
N SER A 497 -2.81 -24.49 22.57
CA SER A 497 -3.48 -24.24 23.85
C SER A 497 -2.78 -23.09 24.57
N GLU A 498 -3.43 -22.42 25.52
CA GLU A 498 -2.80 -21.40 26.38
C GLU A 498 -1.57 -21.96 27.12
N ASN A 499 -1.69 -23.19 27.62
CA ASN A 499 -0.63 -23.98 28.23
C ASN A 499 -1.00 -25.49 28.15
N ASN A 500 -0.10 -26.37 28.59
CA ASN A 500 -0.27 -27.82 28.48
C ASN A 500 -1.48 -28.34 29.26
N ASP A 501 -1.79 -27.73 30.40
CA ASP A 501 -2.84 -28.19 31.33
C ASP A 501 -4.08 -27.29 31.30
N PHE A 502 -4.27 -26.52 30.22
CA PHE A 502 -5.26 -25.44 30.16
C PHE A 502 -6.67 -25.92 30.44
N TRP A 503 -7.06 -27.10 29.93
CA TRP A 503 -8.43 -27.62 30.08
C TRP A 503 -8.70 -28.26 31.44
N GLU A 504 -7.66 -28.52 32.24
CA GLU A 504 -7.74 -29.13 33.57
C GLU A 504 -8.60 -30.41 33.58
N THR A 505 -9.77 -30.38 34.25
CA THR A 505 -10.69 -31.50 34.41
C THR A 505 -11.72 -31.62 33.29
N VAL A 506 -11.73 -30.70 32.32
CA VAL A 506 -12.70 -30.74 31.21
C VAL A 506 -12.30 -31.85 30.24
N GLU A 507 -13.25 -32.72 29.91
CA GLU A 507 -13.04 -33.74 28.88
C GLU A 507 -12.95 -33.11 27.49
N ILE A 508 -11.80 -33.26 26.83
CA ILE A 508 -11.55 -32.75 25.49
C ILE A 508 -11.37 -33.88 24.50
N THR A 509 -12.15 -33.84 23.42
CA THR A 509 -11.94 -34.71 22.27
C THR A 509 -11.42 -33.90 21.08
N LYS A 510 -10.67 -34.58 20.20
CA LYS A 510 -10.13 -33.94 18.99
C LYS A 510 -11.12 -34.12 17.84
N PHE A 511 -11.44 -33.03 17.16
CA PHE A 511 -12.29 -33.09 15.98
C PHE A 511 -11.61 -33.91 14.86
N ASP A 512 -12.33 -34.90 14.35
CA ASP A 512 -11.89 -35.78 13.27
C ASP A 512 -12.24 -35.25 11.87
N GLY A 513 -13.06 -34.19 11.79
CA GLY A 513 -13.52 -33.58 10.54
C GLY A 513 -14.96 -33.94 10.18
N ASP A 514 -15.60 -34.82 10.94
CA ASP A 514 -16.95 -35.29 10.69
C ASP A 514 -17.99 -34.40 11.37
N PHE A 515 -18.61 -33.51 10.58
CA PHE A 515 -19.65 -32.61 11.06
C PHE A 515 -20.96 -33.32 11.44
N THR A 516 -21.19 -34.55 11.01
CA THR A 516 -22.43 -35.29 11.35
C THR A 516 -22.51 -35.64 12.84
N LYS A 517 -21.36 -35.65 13.54
CA LYS A 517 -21.25 -35.92 14.98
C LYS A 517 -21.52 -34.69 15.87
N ILE A 518 -21.65 -33.52 15.28
CA ILE A 518 -21.68 -32.25 16.00
C ILE A 518 -23.13 -31.78 16.17
N ALA A 519 -23.58 -31.62 17.42
CA ALA A 519 -24.89 -31.04 17.76
C ALA A 519 -24.87 -29.51 17.73
N LEU A 520 -23.77 -28.91 18.18
CA LEU A 520 -23.69 -27.46 18.40
C LEU A 520 -22.25 -26.98 18.17
N VAL A 521 -22.10 -25.83 17.52
CA VAL A 521 -20.82 -25.11 17.44
C VAL A 521 -20.85 -23.91 18.37
N VAL A 522 -19.88 -23.85 19.29
CA VAL A 522 -19.70 -22.71 20.20
C VAL A 522 -18.42 -21.96 19.87
N TYR A 523 -18.55 -20.66 19.61
CA TYR A 523 -17.43 -19.83 19.17
C TYR A 523 -17.47 -18.39 19.70
N PRO A 524 -17.31 -18.19 21.03
CA PRO A 524 -17.29 -16.88 21.67
C PRO A 524 -15.95 -16.13 21.43
N ALA A 525 -15.48 -16.09 20.18
CA ALA A 525 -14.17 -15.55 19.84
C ALA A 525 -14.09 -14.02 20.02
N PHE A 526 -12.90 -13.52 20.32
CA PHE A 526 -12.57 -12.09 20.26
C PHE A 526 -12.00 -11.70 18.90
N ILE A 527 -11.40 -12.66 18.18
CA ILE A 527 -10.82 -12.46 16.85
C ILE A 527 -11.15 -13.64 15.95
N GLU A 528 -11.79 -13.33 14.83
CA GLU A 528 -11.92 -14.20 13.68
C GLU A 528 -11.66 -13.41 12.40
N HIS A 529 -11.02 -14.05 11.43
CA HIS A 529 -10.78 -13.48 10.11
C HIS A 529 -11.34 -14.39 9.02
N GLN A 530 -11.25 -15.71 9.19
CA GLN A 530 -11.61 -16.71 8.19
C GLN A 530 -12.51 -17.81 8.80
N PRO A 531 -13.81 -17.55 9.01
CA PRO A 531 -14.78 -18.43 9.71
C PRO A 531 -15.19 -19.68 8.91
N ARG A 532 -14.24 -20.41 8.30
CA ARG A 532 -14.53 -21.53 7.38
C ARG A 532 -15.27 -22.69 8.04
N GLN A 533 -14.95 -23.00 9.30
CA GLN A 533 -15.63 -24.09 10.02
C GLN A 533 -17.06 -23.70 10.40
N LEU A 534 -17.33 -22.42 10.64
CA LEU A 534 -18.67 -21.91 10.91
C LEU A 534 -19.52 -21.98 9.64
N LEU A 535 -18.97 -21.55 8.50
CA LEU A 535 -19.63 -21.69 7.19
C LEU A 535 -19.98 -23.16 6.89
N LYS A 536 -19.10 -24.10 7.23
CA LYS A 536 -19.38 -25.54 7.10
C LYS A 536 -20.49 -25.99 8.04
N ALA A 537 -20.43 -25.62 9.32
CA ALA A 537 -21.47 -25.97 10.27
C ALA A 537 -22.86 -25.49 9.81
N LEU A 538 -22.94 -24.25 9.34
CA LEU A 538 -24.19 -23.68 8.80
C LEU A 538 -24.68 -24.42 7.55
N ALA A 539 -23.79 -24.88 6.67
CA ALA A 539 -24.15 -25.70 5.51
C ALA A 539 -24.65 -27.12 5.88
N TYR A 540 -24.38 -27.57 7.11
CA TYR A 540 -24.94 -28.79 7.71
C TYR A 540 -26.16 -28.50 8.58
N ASN A 541 -26.69 -27.26 8.59
CA ASN A 541 -27.77 -26.82 9.47
C ASN A 541 -27.49 -26.98 10.97
N ILE A 542 -26.21 -27.05 11.36
CA ILE A 542 -25.82 -27.11 12.77
C ILE A 542 -25.97 -25.72 13.39
N PRO A 543 -26.63 -25.57 14.56
CA PRO A 543 -26.66 -24.32 15.31
C PRO A 543 -25.25 -23.83 15.65
N VAL A 544 -25.03 -22.53 15.48
CA VAL A 544 -23.75 -21.87 15.76
C VAL A 544 -23.99 -20.70 16.71
N VAL A 545 -23.41 -20.74 17.91
CA VAL A 545 -23.36 -19.60 18.83
C VAL A 545 -22.00 -18.91 18.68
N ALA A 546 -21.99 -17.70 18.14
CA ALA A 546 -20.76 -16.97 17.86
C ALA A 546 -20.88 -15.48 18.22
N THR A 547 -19.77 -14.75 18.18
CA THR A 547 -19.78 -13.30 18.35
C THR A 547 -19.79 -12.57 16.99
N PRO A 548 -20.10 -11.25 16.94
CA PRO A 548 -20.07 -10.47 15.70
C PRO A 548 -18.73 -10.49 14.97
N VAL A 549 -17.63 -10.85 15.65
CA VAL A 549 -16.28 -10.87 15.05
C VAL A 549 -16.12 -11.97 14.01
N CYS A 550 -17.04 -12.93 13.90
CA CYS A 550 -17.02 -13.92 12.83
C CYS A 550 -17.27 -13.30 11.44
N GLY A 551 -17.92 -12.14 11.36
CA GLY A 551 -18.11 -11.43 10.10
C GLY A 551 -19.07 -12.08 9.11
N LEU A 552 -19.84 -13.06 9.57
CA LEU A 552 -20.87 -13.72 8.77
C LEU A 552 -22.12 -12.85 8.68
N PRO A 553 -22.88 -12.93 7.57
CA PRO A 553 -24.20 -12.31 7.48
C PRO A 553 -25.21 -13.05 8.37
N PRO A 554 -26.38 -12.45 8.65
CA PRO A 554 -27.46 -13.12 9.38
C PRO A 554 -27.81 -14.48 8.73
N ASN A 555 -28.00 -15.50 9.56
CA ASN A 555 -28.43 -16.84 9.17
C ASN A 555 -29.32 -17.41 10.29
N PRO A 556 -30.40 -18.17 9.98
CA PRO A 556 -31.30 -18.71 11.00
C PRO A 556 -30.61 -19.56 12.09
N ASN A 557 -29.58 -20.31 11.70
CA ASN A 557 -28.81 -21.17 12.61
C ASN A 557 -27.57 -20.46 13.21
N LEU A 558 -27.41 -19.15 12.97
CA LEU A 558 -26.32 -18.35 13.51
C LEU A 558 -26.84 -17.41 14.61
N HIS A 559 -26.53 -17.74 15.86
CA HIS A 559 -26.88 -16.97 17.03
C HIS A 559 -25.72 -16.07 17.44
N ILE A 560 -25.87 -14.77 17.21
CA ILE A 560 -24.84 -13.77 17.53
C ILE A 560 -25.03 -13.24 18.95
N ILE A 561 -23.97 -13.36 19.76
CA ILE A 561 -23.92 -12.86 21.14
C ILE A 561 -22.86 -11.75 21.32
N PRO A 562 -23.02 -10.81 22.27
CA PRO A 562 -22.02 -9.78 22.51
C PRO A 562 -20.64 -10.36 22.89
N VAL A 563 -19.57 -9.78 22.35
CA VAL A 563 -18.18 -10.18 22.67
C VAL A 563 -17.92 -10.01 24.17
N GLY A 564 -17.34 -11.03 24.81
CA GLY A 564 -16.99 -11.01 26.23
C GLY A 564 -18.17 -11.14 27.20
N ASN A 565 -19.40 -11.31 26.72
CA ASN A 565 -20.56 -11.50 27.58
C ASN A 565 -20.83 -13.00 27.83
N TYR A 566 -20.15 -13.56 28.85
CA TYR A 566 -20.27 -14.98 29.20
C TYR A 566 -21.70 -15.38 29.60
N HIS A 567 -22.46 -14.51 30.28
CA HIS A 567 -23.83 -14.84 30.68
C HIS A 567 -24.76 -14.99 29.46
N ALA A 568 -24.69 -14.07 28.49
CA ALA A 568 -25.42 -14.18 27.24
C ALA A 568 -24.99 -15.42 26.43
N PHE A 569 -23.69 -15.73 26.43
CA PHE A 569 -23.14 -16.93 25.81
C PHE A 569 -23.75 -18.20 26.41
N LYS A 570 -23.64 -18.38 27.72
CA LYS A 570 -24.15 -19.54 28.45
C LYS A 570 -25.65 -19.71 28.24
N ASN A 571 -26.44 -18.65 28.43
CA ASN A 571 -27.89 -18.74 28.31
C ASN A 571 -28.34 -19.19 26.93
N LYS A 572 -27.70 -18.66 25.87
CA LYS A 572 -28.03 -19.08 24.50
C LYS A 572 -27.61 -20.53 24.21
N VAL A 573 -26.49 -20.99 24.78
CA VAL A 573 -26.09 -22.40 24.66
C VAL A 573 -27.10 -23.32 25.36
N VAL A 574 -27.48 -23.02 26.60
CA VAL A 574 -28.47 -23.79 27.36
C VAL A 574 -29.81 -23.84 26.63
N GLU A 575 -30.30 -22.68 26.15
CA GLU A 575 -31.53 -22.59 25.35
C GLU A 575 -31.52 -23.56 24.16
N ILE A 576 -30.41 -23.63 23.40
CA ILE A 576 -30.32 -24.54 22.25
C ILE A 576 -30.28 -26.01 22.68
N LEU A 577 -29.53 -26.34 23.73
CA LEU A 577 -29.41 -27.71 24.22
C LEU A 577 -30.75 -28.23 24.77
N GLU A 578 -31.55 -27.39 25.44
CA GLU A 578 -32.88 -27.74 25.95
C GLU A 578 -33.93 -27.96 24.84
N HIS A 579 -33.80 -27.28 23.70
CA HIS A 579 -34.72 -27.40 22.57
C HIS A 579 -34.28 -28.43 21.52
N THR A 580 -33.14 -29.09 21.73
CA THR A 580 -32.68 -30.20 20.88
C THR A 580 -33.37 -31.48 21.38
N PRO A 581 -34.19 -32.17 20.56
CA PRO A 581 -34.94 -33.35 21.02
C PRO A 581 -33.98 -34.41 21.56
N VAL A 582 -34.14 -34.71 22.85
CA VAL A 582 -33.38 -35.71 23.60
C VAL A 582 -33.80 -37.10 23.13
N GLU A 583 -33.19 -37.59 22.05
CA GLU A 583 -32.94 -39.03 21.95
C GLU A 583 -31.48 -39.26 22.36
N THR A 584 -31.31 -39.49 23.66
CA THR A 584 -30.10 -39.93 24.39
C THR A 584 -28.91 -38.95 24.48
N ILE A 585 -28.90 -38.16 25.57
CA ILE A 585 -27.68 -37.64 26.22
C ILE A 585 -27.09 -38.72 27.11
#